data_AF-A0A9W4S7I5-F1
#
_entry.id   AF-A0A9W4S7I5-F1
#
_cell.length_a   1.000
_cell.length_b   1.000
_cell.length_c   1.000
_cell.angle_alpha   90.00
_cell.angle_beta   90.00
_cell.angle_gamma   90.00
#
_symmetry.space_group_name_H-M   'P 1'
#
loop_
_entity.id
_entity.type
_entity.pdbx_description
1 polymer ?
#
loop_
_entity_poly.entity_id
_entity_poly.type
_entity_poly.pdbx_seq_one_letter_code
_entity_poly.pdbx_strand_id
1 'polypeptide(L)'
;MHFSHVALSLVAAAFVQADLQLDSDDIPSQCRAVCNPIYDLGRTCEVDDDQVTDDLTEDRLEAQCVCTNSSINVSSYAALCASCMDQNVTDRDDLDDINDILRTCGFASTTYTSTASYASTTPSVTATRPTASSQLTTTITPGAAGGSGSSPTSS
;
A
#
# COMPACT_ATOMS: atom_id res chain seq x y z
N MET A 1 20.05 -46.34 -12.36
CA MET A 1 19.44 -45.81 -11.12
C MET A 1 18.77 -44.49 -11.51
N HIS A 2 17.45 -44.39 -11.37
CA HIS A 2 16.71 -43.17 -11.74
C HIS A 2 16.85 -42.15 -10.61
N PHE A 3 17.45 -41.00 -10.89
CA PHE A 3 17.51 -39.89 -9.95
C PHE A 3 16.23 -39.06 -10.11
N SER A 4 15.29 -39.24 -9.18
CA SER A 4 14.08 -38.43 -9.10
C SER A 4 14.45 -37.02 -8.67
N HIS A 5 14.27 -36.05 -9.56
CA HIS A 5 14.36 -34.63 -9.23
C HIS A 5 13.14 -34.24 -8.39
N VAL A 6 13.35 -34.02 -7.09
CA VAL A 6 12.34 -33.40 -6.22
C VAL A 6 12.35 -31.91 -6.52
N ALA A 7 11.35 -31.43 -7.27
CA ALA A 7 11.10 -30.02 -7.46
C ALA A 7 10.55 -29.44 -6.14
N LEU A 8 11.39 -28.68 -5.43
CA LEU A 8 11.00 -27.96 -4.22
C LEU A 8 10.36 -26.64 -4.63
N SER A 9 9.03 -26.62 -4.74
CA SER A 9 8.27 -25.39 -5.00
C SER A 9 8.30 -24.51 -3.75
N LEU A 10 9.20 -23.53 -3.73
CA LEU A 10 9.19 -22.44 -2.75
C LEU A 10 7.99 -21.53 -3.06
N VAL A 11 6.87 -21.77 -2.39
CA VAL A 11 5.82 -20.75 -2.29
C VAL A 11 6.38 -19.68 -1.37
N ALA A 12 6.89 -18.60 -1.95
CA ALA A 12 7.25 -17.42 -1.18
C ALA A 12 5.98 -16.87 -0.54
N ALA A 13 5.85 -17.04 0.78
CA ALA A 13 4.87 -16.30 1.54
C ALA A 13 5.30 -14.83 1.45
N ALA A 14 4.57 -14.02 0.68
CA ALA A 14 4.73 -12.59 0.71
C ALA A 14 4.36 -12.14 2.13
N PHE A 15 5.37 -11.78 2.92
CA PHE A 15 5.14 -11.13 4.19
C PHE A 15 4.55 -9.76 3.87
N VAL A 16 3.35 -9.53 4.40
CA VAL A 16 2.76 -8.19 4.46
C VAL A 16 3.42 -7.59 5.69
N GLN A 17 4.52 -6.86 5.51
CA GLN A 17 4.92 -5.82 6.46
C GLN A 17 4.20 -4.59 5.97
N ALA A 18 3.16 -4.20 6.69
CA ALA A 18 2.22 -3.21 6.25
C ALA A 18 2.39 -1.96 7.09
N ASP A 19 3.55 -1.29 6.97
CA ASP A 19 3.59 0.11 7.40
C ASP A 19 2.84 0.95 6.37
N LEU A 20 1.51 1.06 6.56
CA LEU A 20 0.62 1.84 5.69
C LEU A 20 0.29 3.21 6.27
N GLN A 21 1.04 3.62 7.29
CA GLN A 21 0.97 4.95 7.85
C GLN A 21 2.11 5.76 7.24
N LEU A 22 1.74 6.91 6.68
CA LEU A 22 2.73 7.87 6.19
C LEU A 22 3.02 8.84 7.31
N ASP A 23 4.28 9.15 7.58
CA ASP A 23 4.62 10.17 8.55
C ASP A 23 4.42 11.60 8.01
N SER A 24 3.93 12.49 8.87
CA SER A 24 3.49 13.82 8.43
C SER A 24 4.65 14.77 8.13
N ASP A 25 5.79 14.55 8.78
CA ASP A 25 7.04 15.28 8.66
C ASP A 25 7.88 14.83 7.46
N ASP A 26 7.67 13.60 7.00
CA ASP A 26 8.29 13.06 5.79
C ASP A 26 7.69 13.67 4.51
N ILE A 27 6.46 14.18 4.60
CA ILE A 27 5.76 14.79 3.46
C ILE A 27 6.27 16.21 3.21
N PRO A 28 6.93 16.48 2.06
CA PRO A 28 7.33 17.83 1.70
C PRO A 28 6.10 18.74 1.56
N SER A 29 6.23 20.01 1.95
CA SER A 29 5.11 20.96 1.97
C SER A 29 4.34 21.06 0.63
N GLN A 30 5.06 20.90 -0.48
CA GLN A 30 4.56 20.89 -1.86
C GLN A 30 3.73 19.64 -2.20
N CYS A 31 3.91 18.54 -1.46
CA CYS A 31 3.22 17.27 -1.67
C CYS A 31 1.99 17.08 -0.76
N ARG A 32 1.83 17.91 0.28
CA ARG A 32 0.72 17.78 1.26
C ARG A 32 -0.66 17.67 0.61
N ALA A 33 -0.95 18.48 -0.42
CA ALA A 33 -2.25 18.43 -1.08
C ALA A 33 -2.59 17.06 -1.68
N VAL A 34 -1.59 16.32 -2.18
CA VAL A 34 -1.78 15.00 -2.79
C VAL A 34 -1.57 13.85 -1.79
N CYS A 35 -0.74 14.05 -0.77
CA CYS A 35 -0.44 13.04 0.25
C CYS A 35 -1.43 13.01 1.41
N ASN A 36 -2.05 14.13 1.79
CA ASN A 36 -2.95 14.21 2.95
C ASN A 36 -4.09 13.17 2.92
N PRO A 37 -4.76 12.89 1.79
CA PRO A 37 -5.80 11.85 1.78
C PRO A 37 -5.27 10.45 2.10
N ILE A 38 -4.01 10.15 1.79
CA ILE A 38 -3.37 8.86 2.10
C ILE A 38 -2.95 8.83 3.57
N TYR A 39 -2.31 9.90 4.04
CA TYR A 39 -1.99 10.11 5.45
C TYR A 39 -3.23 9.93 6.37
N ASP A 40 -4.31 10.64 6.07
CA ASP A 40 -5.55 10.60 6.85
C ASP A 40 -6.19 9.20 6.83
N LEU A 41 -6.08 8.50 5.69
CA LEU A 41 -6.58 7.14 5.55
C LEU A 41 -5.77 6.15 6.39
N GLY A 42 -4.44 6.18 6.32
CA GLY A 42 -3.56 5.34 7.14
C GLY A 42 -3.87 5.50 8.63
N ARG A 43 -3.91 6.75 9.12
CA ARG A 43 -4.26 7.04 10.52
C ARG A 43 -5.65 6.58 10.95
N THR A 44 -6.62 6.62 10.04
CA THR A 44 -7.98 6.13 10.34
C THR A 44 -8.03 4.61 10.39
N CYS A 45 -7.17 3.95 9.62
CA CYS A 45 -7.10 2.50 9.50
C CYS A 45 -6.19 1.82 10.53
N GLU A 46 -5.29 2.56 11.18
CA GLU A 46 -4.39 2.08 12.24
C GLU A 46 -5.15 1.26 13.29
N VAL A 47 -4.71 0.04 13.52
CA VAL A 47 -5.29 -0.89 14.49
C VAL A 47 -4.59 -0.72 15.83
N ASP A 48 -5.37 -0.75 16.92
CA ASP A 48 -4.81 -0.64 18.26
C ASP A 48 -4.23 -2.00 18.71
N ASP A 49 -2.92 -2.06 18.97
CA ASP A 49 -2.16 -3.23 19.44
C ASP A 49 -2.77 -3.86 20.70
N ASP A 50 -3.45 -3.07 21.56
CA ASP A 50 -4.12 -3.57 22.75
C ASP A 50 -5.36 -4.42 22.41
N GLN A 51 -5.92 -4.26 21.19
CA GLN A 51 -7.10 -4.99 20.72
C GLN A 51 -6.74 -6.18 19.82
N VAL A 52 -5.67 -6.07 19.04
CA VAL A 52 -5.19 -7.12 18.13
C VAL A 52 -3.69 -7.33 18.36
N THR A 53 -3.36 -8.26 19.25
CA THR A 53 -1.98 -8.54 19.68
C THR A 53 -1.15 -9.38 18.70
N ASP A 54 -1.69 -9.71 17.53
CA ASP A 54 -1.00 -10.51 16.52
C ASP A 54 -0.64 -9.60 15.35
N ASP A 55 0.64 -9.20 15.30
CA ASP A 55 1.18 -8.21 14.36
C ASP A 55 0.79 -8.54 12.91
N LEU A 56 0.85 -9.82 12.52
CA LEU A 56 0.47 -10.23 11.16
C LEU A 56 -1.02 -10.01 10.86
N THR A 57 -1.90 -10.18 11.86
CA THR A 57 -3.33 -9.92 11.70
C THR A 57 -3.62 -8.43 11.71
N GLU A 58 -2.92 -7.66 12.53
CA GLU A 58 -2.94 -6.20 12.57
C GLU A 58 -2.55 -5.62 11.20
N ASP A 59 -1.36 -5.96 10.70
CA ASP A 59 -0.84 -5.62 9.36
C ASP A 59 -1.88 -5.88 8.25
N ARG A 60 -2.55 -7.04 8.31
CA ARG A 60 -3.55 -7.44 7.32
C ARG A 60 -4.86 -6.66 7.44
N LEU A 61 -5.27 -6.29 8.66
CA LEU A 61 -6.45 -5.47 8.89
C LEU A 61 -6.22 -4.04 8.38
N GLU A 62 -5.04 -3.49 8.64
CA GLU A 62 -4.62 -2.18 8.13
C GLU A 62 -4.57 -2.17 6.60
N ALA A 63 -3.85 -3.14 6.01
CA ALA A 63 -3.79 -3.32 4.57
C ALA A 63 -5.18 -3.48 3.95
N GLN A 64 -6.06 -4.28 4.56
CA GLN A 64 -7.45 -4.40 4.10
C GLN A 64 -8.15 -3.03 4.14
N CYS A 65 -8.06 -2.31 5.25
CA CYS A 65 -8.74 -1.03 5.42
C CYS A 65 -8.27 0.02 4.41
N VAL A 66 -6.96 0.17 4.22
CA VAL A 66 -6.37 1.16 3.31
C VAL A 66 -6.57 0.74 1.85
N CYS A 67 -6.14 -0.47 1.47
CA CYS A 67 -6.11 -0.89 0.07
C CYS A 67 -7.51 -1.06 -0.55
N THR A 68 -8.53 -1.33 0.28
CA THR A 68 -9.92 -1.50 -0.18
C THR A 68 -10.81 -0.26 0.05
N ASN A 69 -10.25 0.81 0.63
CA ASN A 69 -11.03 2.02 0.87
C ASN A 69 -11.54 2.63 -0.44
N SER A 70 -12.83 2.95 -0.49
CA SER A 70 -13.48 3.51 -1.69
C SER A 70 -13.97 4.95 -1.50
N SER A 71 -13.68 5.59 -0.37
CA SER A 71 -14.05 6.99 -0.13
C SER A 71 -13.22 7.95 -0.99
N ILE A 72 -12.01 7.51 -1.38
CA ILE A 72 -11.09 8.18 -2.28
C ILE A 72 -10.55 7.20 -3.32
N ASN A 73 -9.91 7.72 -4.38
CA ASN A 73 -9.14 6.87 -5.30
C ASN A 73 -7.74 6.60 -4.73
N VAL A 74 -7.66 5.68 -3.77
CA VAL A 74 -6.42 5.37 -3.02
C VAL A 74 -5.25 5.13 -3.97
N SER A 75 -5.44 4.29 -4.99
CA SER A 75 -4.40 3.96 -5.97
C SER A 75 -3.80 5.18 -6.66
N SER A 76 -4.64 6.14 -7.07
CA SER A 76 -4.17 7.34 -7.75
C SER A 76 -3.47 8.28 -6.78
N TYR A 77 -4.08 8.56 -5.62
CA TYR A 77 -3.49 9.47 -4.62
C TYR A 77 -2.17 8.93 -4.07
N ALA A 78 -2.06 7.63 -3.78
CA ALA A 78 -0.81 7.01 -3.34
C ALA A 78 0.29 7.11 -4.40
N ALA A 79 -0.01 6.78 -5.66
CA ALA A 79 0.98 6.82 -6.73
C ALA A 79 1.47 8.24 -7.03
N LEU A 80 0.58 9.23 -6.95
CA LEU A 80 0.92 10.63 -7.15
C LEU A 80 1.67 11.21 -5.94
N CYS A 81 1.29 10.80 -4.72
CA CYS A 81 2.02 11.16 -3.51
C CYS A 81 3.45 10.63 -3.57
N ALA A 82 3.63 9.33 -3.86
CA ALA A 82 4.94 8.71 -4.03
C ALA A 82 5.80 9.47 -5.05
N SER A 83 5.23 9.79 -6.22
CA SER A 83 5.97 10.51 -7.26
C SER A 83 6.25 11.97 -6.90
N CYS A 84 5.37 12.63 -6.13
CA CYS A 84 5.66 13.97 -5.62
C CYS A 84 6.80 13.93 -4.60
N MET A 85 6.72 13.01 -3.63
CA MET A 85 7.74 12.83 -2.60
C MET A 85 9.09 12.50 -3.23
N ASP A 86 9.16 11.54 -4.17
CA ASP A 86 10.40 11.19 -4.90
C ASP A 86 11.08 12.39 -5.58
N GLN A 87 10.28 13.38 -6.03
CA GLN A 87 10.80 14.62 -6.63
C GLN A 87 11.30 15.66 -5.61
N ASN A 88 10.95 15.53 -4.33
CA ASN A 88 10.96 16.65 -3.37
C ASN A 88 11.50 16.34 -1.96
N VAL A 89 11.61 15.06 -1.58
CA VAL A 89 12.23 14.67 -0.30
C VAL A 89 13.73 14.96 -0.33
N THR A 90 14.29 15.18 0.85
CA THR A 90 15.74 15.34 1.01
C THR A 90 16.38 14.04 1.46
N ASP A 91 15.70 13.30 2.33
CA ASP A 91 16.09 11.94 2.70
C ASP A 91 15.35 10.93 1.81
N ARG A 92 16.02 9.84 1.45
CA ARG A 92 15.42 8.77 0.64
C ARG A 92 14.57 7.83 1.48
N ASP A 93 14.86 7.77 2.78
CA ASP A 93 14.16 6.92 3.73
C ASP A 93 12.72 7.44 3.94
N ASP A 94 12.48 8.76 3.80
CA ASP A 94 11.14 9.40 3.76
C ASP A 94 10.21 8.81 2.67
N LEU A 95 10.73 8.00 1.73
CA LEU A 95 9.94 7.36 0.67
C LEU A 95 9.44 5.97 1.04
N ASP A 96 9.90 5.38 2.13
CA ASP A 96 9.67 3.97 2.41
C ASP A 96 8.18 3.68 2.64
N ASP A 97 7.51 4.40 3.53
CA ASP A 97 6.07 4.24 3.84
C ASP A 97 5.20 4.32 2.59
N ILE A 98 5.39 5.38 1.79
CA ILE A 98 4.54 5.59 0.62
C ILE A 98 4.79 4.54 -0.46
N ASN A 99 6.01 4.05 -0.58
CA ASN A 99 6.33 2.95 -1.50
C ASN A 99 5.81 1.61 -0.98
N ASP A 100 5.78 1.40 0.33
CA ASP A 100 5.23 0.20 0.95
C ASP A 100 3.71 0.14 0.80
N ILE A 101 3.00 1.26 0.87
CA ILE A 101 1.59 1.34 0.47
C ILE A 101 1.40 0.88 -0.98
N LEU A 102 2.22 1.37 -1.92
CA LEU A 102 2.11 0.97 -3.33
C LEU A 102 2.37 -0.52 -3.53
N ARG A 103 3.41 -1.06 -2.89
CA ARG A 103 3.79 -2.48 -2.98
C ARG A 103 2.72 -3.36 -2.37
N THR A 104 2.28 -3.06 -1.15
CA THR A 104 1.31 -3.83 -0.39
C THR A 104 -0.03 -3.87 -1.11
N CYS A 105 -0.53 -2.73 -1.56
CA CYS A 105 -1.80 -2.67 -2.28
C CYS A 105 -1.72 -3.09 -3.76
N GLY A 106 -0.51 -3.32 -4.29
CA GLY A 106 -0.30 -3.67 -5.70
C GLY A 106 -0.67 -2.53 -6.66
N PHE A 107 -0.52 -1.28 -6.23
CA PHE A 107 -0.83 -0.11 -7.05
C PHE A 107 0.28 0.18 -8.06
N ALA A 108 -0.12 0.60 -9.26
CA ALA A 108 0.83 1.02 -10.28
C ALA A 108 1.39 2.41 -9.95
N SER A 109 2.68 2.60 -10.21
CA SER A 109 3.33 3.92 -10.13
C SER A 109 2.80 4.87 -11.21
N THR A 110 2.91 6.17 -10.96
CA THR A 110 2.60 7.22 -11.94
C THR A 110 3.61 8.37 -11.82
N THR A 111 3.47 9.40 -12.64
CA THR A 111 4.29 10.60 -12.57
C THR A 111 3.46 11.79 -12.09
N TYR A 112 3.89 12.41 -11.00
CA TYR A 112 3.32 13.64 -10.50
C TYR A 112 3.69 14.81 -11.41
N THR A 113 2.71 15.64 -11.76
CA THR A 113 2.91 16.91 -12.46
C THR A 113 2.27 18.02 -11.65
N SER A 114 2.96 19.14 -11.46
CA SER A 114 2.50 20.25 -10.60
C SER A 114 1.22 20.94 -11.11
N THR A 115 0.89 20.77 -12.39
CA THR A 115 -0.37 21.25 -12.99
C THR A 115 -1.58 20.37 -12.66
N ALA A 116 -1.35 19.19 -12.07
CA ALA A 116 -2.43 18.29 -11.74
C ALA A 116 -3.23 18.82 -10.53
N SER A 117 -4.54 18.93 -10.73
CA SER A 117 -5.45 19.69 -9.86
C SER A 117 -5.79 18.91 -8.59
N TYR A 118 -4.85 18.78 -7.65
CA TYR A 118 -5.09 18.18 -6.32
C TYR A 118 -5.29 19.23 -5.23
N ALA A 119 -4.84 20.46 -5.47
CA ALA A 119 -4.94 21.58 -4.54
C ALA A 119 -6.35 22.20 -4.45
N SER A 120 -7.27 21.86 -5.37
CA SER A 120 -8.56 22.53 -5.49
C SER A 120 -9.64 21.94 -4.56
N THR A 121 -9.54 20.65 -4.21
CA THR A 121 -10.48 19.96 -3.31
C THR A 121 -9.79 18.73 -2.74
N THR A 122 -9.39 18.78 -1.48
CA THR A 122 -9.00 17.57 -0.74
C THR A 122 -10.23 16.69 -0.60
N PRO A 123 -10.23 15.44 -1.09
CA PRO A 123 -11.36 14.56 -0.93
C PRO A 123 -11.56 14.22 0.55
N SER A 124 -12.81 14.01 0.96
CA SER A 124 -13.09 13.56 2.33
C SER A 124 -12.77 12.07 2.45
N VAL A 125 -11.85 11.73 3.35
CA VAL A 125 -11.58 10.34 3.72
C VAL A 125 -12.67 9.85 4.66
N THR A 126 -13.17 8.64 4.40
CA THR A 126 -14.11 7.95 5.29
C THR A 126 -13.68 6.49 5.39
N ALA A 127 -13.27 6.09 6.59
CA ALA A 127 -12.91 4.73 6.95
C ALA A 127 -13.38 4.46 8.38
N THR A 128 -13.35 3.20 8.79
CA THR A 128 -13.61 2.80 10.17
C THR A 128 -12.44 1.96 10.61
N ARG A 129 -11.80 2.39 11.69
CA ARG A 129 -10.72 1.65 12.34
C ARG A 129 -11.14 0.21 12.62
N PRO A 130 -10.38 -0.81 12.16
CA PRO A 130 -10.56 -2.17 12.62
C PRO A 130 -10.20 -2.30 14.10
N THR A 131 -10.96 -3.08 14.86
CA THR A 131 -10.80 -3.26 16.31
C THR A 131 -10.80 -4.74 16.73
N ALA A 132 -10.90 -5.67 15.79
CA ALA A 132 -10.95 -7.10 16.08
C ALA A 132 -10.49 -7.94 14.87
N SER A 133 -9.75 -9.02 15.16
CA SER A 133 -9.27 -10.00 14.16
C SER A 133 -10.39 -10.59 13.29
N SER A 134 -11.62 -10.68 13.81
CA SER A 134 -12.78 -11.21 13.06
C SER A 134 -13.25 -10.30 11.93
N GLN A 135 -12.76 -9.06 11.84
CA GLN A 135 -13.05 -8.13 10.74
C GLN A 135 -12.15 -8.36 9.52
N LEU A 136 -11.14 -9.23 9.62
CA LEU A 136 -10.31 -9.59 8.49
C LEU A 136 -11.11 -10.54 7.58
N THR A 137 -11.48 -10.04 6.41
CA THR A 137 -12.29 -10.75 5.42
C THR A 137 -11.59 -10.89 4.07
N THR A 138 -10.57 -10.07 3.83
CA THR A 138 -9.81 -9.97 2.60
C THR A 138 -8.33 -9.94 2.96
N THR A 139 -7.57 -10.91 2.46
CA THR A 139 -6.11 -10.89 2.57
C THR A 139 -5.54 -10.24 1.33
N ILE A 140 -4.90 -9.08 1.50
CA ILE A 140 -4.17 -8.42 0.43
C ILE A 140 -2.85 -9.16 0.22
N THR A 141 -2.55 -9.55 -1.01
CA THR A 141 -1.26 -10.16 -1.38
C THR A 141 -0.50 -9.18 -2.26
N PRO A 142 0.67 -8.67 -1.83
CA PRO A 142 1.49 -7.76 -2.62
C PRO A 142 1.79 -8.37 -4.00
N GLY A 143 1.57 -7.59 -5.08
CA GLY A 143 1.95 -8.01 -6.43
C GLY A 143 0.98 -8.94 -7.18
N ALA A 144 -0.27 -9.11 -6.74
CA ALA A 144 -1.29 -9.82 -7.54
C ALA A 144 -1.82 -9.02 -8.76
N ALA A 145 -1.06 -8.04 -9.26
CA ALA A 145 -1.34 -7.34 -10.50
C ALA A 145 -0.69 -8.08 -11.68
N GLY A 146 -1.49 -8.82 -12.46
CA GLY A 146 -1.16 -9.14 -13.86
C GLY A 146 -0.65 -10.56 -14.16
N GLY A 147 -1.46 -11.58 -13.91
CA GLY A 147 -1.29 -12.89 -14.55
C GLY A 147 -1.70 -12.85 -16.03
N SER A 148 -0.88 -12.22 -16.89
CA SER A 148 -1.05 -12.29 -18.34
C SER A 148 -0.43 -13.59 -18.88
N GLY A 149 -1.31 -14.55 -19.18
CA GLY A 149 -1.20 -15.57 -20.23
C GLY A 149 0.17 -16.15 -20.56
N SER A 150 0.40 -17.39 -20.09
CA SER A 150 1.41 -18.28 -20.65
C SER A 150 1.26 -18.42 -22.17
N SER A 151 2.26 -17.99 -22.92
CA SER A 151 2.49 -18.47 -24.30
C SER A 151 3.65 -19.46 -24.27
N PRO A 152 3.45 -20.74 -24.63
CA PRO A 152 4.56 -21.68 -24.75
C PRO A 152 5.24 -21.48 -26.10
N THR A 153 6.51 -21.09 -26.09
CA THR A 153 7.43 -21.36 -27.20
C THR A 153 8.33 -22.51 -26.79
N SER A 154 8.12 -23.68 -27.39
CA SER A 154 9.05 -24.81 -27.32
C SER A 154 9.72 -24.98 -28.68
N SER A 155 11.05 -25.03 -28.66
CA SER A 155 11.89 -25.52 -29.75
C SER A 155 12.02 -27.03 -29.70
#